data_AF-A0A965N6W8-F1
#
_entry.id   AF-A0A965N6W8-F1
#
_cell.length_a   1.000
_cell.length_b   1.000
_cell.length_c   1.000
_cell.angle_alpha   90.00
_cell.angle_beta   90.00
_cell.angle_gamma   90.00
#
_symmetry.space_group_name_H-M   'P 1'
#
loop_
_entity.id
_entity.type
_entity.pdbx_description
1 polymer ?
#
loop_
_entity_poly.entity_id
_entity_poly.type
_entity_poly.pdbx_seq_one_letter_code
_entity_poly.pdbx_strand_id
1 'polypeptide(L)'
;PGDRAVRLGGMVKEKSIRQDADGVTVHFIVEDGKAEVPVTFKGIVPDLFKEKSGVVAEGKFQANGLFVADNLLAKHDERYMPPELAGKMHKTNSLTQ
;
A
#
# COMPACT_ATOMS: atom_id res chain seq x y z
N PRO A 1 -22.55 10.61 -9.92
CA PRO A 1 -21.33 11.39 -10.24
C PRO A 1 -20.77 12.08 -8.98
N GLY A 2 -19.61 11.78 -8.43
CA GLY A 2 -18.61 10.76 -8.70
C GLY A 2 -17.72 10.71 -7.47
N ASP A 3 -17.96 9.75 -6.57
CA ASP A 3 -17.06 9.45 -5.46
C ASP A 3 -15.93 8.57 -6.02
N ARG A 4 -15.10 9.17 -6.88
CA ARG A 4 -14.02 8.43 -7.52
C ARG A 4 -12.82 8.54 -6.61
N ALA A 5 -12.48 7.44 -5.95
CA ALA A 5 -11.25 7.35 -5.17
C ALA A 5 -10.06 7.79 -6.04
N VAL A 6 -9.29 8.75 -5.53
CA VAL A 6 -8.07 9.22 -6.16
C VAL A 6 -6.96 8.24 -5.78
N ARG A 7 -6.08 7.94 -6.74
CA ARG A 7 -4.90 7.12 -6.50
C ARG A 7 -3.68 8.01 -6.57
N LEU A 8 -2.91 8.03 -5.49
CA LEU A 8 -1.62 8.72 -5.38
C LEU A 8 -0.51 7.66 -5.41
N GLY A 9 0.23 7.61 -6.50
CA GLY A 9 1.41 6.76 -6.64
C GLY A 9 2.69 7.58 -6.50
N GLY A 10 3.72 6.99 -5.90
CA GLY A 10 5.05 7.59 -5.82
C GLY A 10 5.98 6.77 -4.95
N MET A 11 7.04 7.41 -4.45
CA MET A 11 8.01 6.83 -3.54
C MET A 11 7.84 7.41 -2.15
N VAL A 12 7.97 6.58 -1.11
CA VAL A 12 7.95 7.06 0.27
C VAL A 12 9.26 7.78 0.57
N LYS A 13 9.19 9.05 0.94
CA LYS A 13 10.37 9.84 1.31
C LYS A 13 11.04 9.26 2.56
N GLU A 14 12.37 9.29 2.57
CA GLU A 14 13.13 8.88 3.75
C GLU A 14 12.86 9.79 4.96
N LYS A 15 12.90 9.19 6.15
CA LYS A 15 12.63 9.79 7.46
C LYS A 15 11.29 10.52 7.56
N SER A 16 10.33 10.16 6.71
CA SER A 16 9.03 10.83 6.64
C SER A 16 7.90 10.06 7.31
N ILE A 17 8.08 8.75 7.54
CA ILE A 17 7.09 7.90 8.20
C ILE A 17 7.04 8.24 9.69
N ARG A 18 5.86 8.63 10.18
CA ARG A 18 5.56 8.90 11.59
C ARG A 18 4.26 8.22 11.96
N GLN A 19 4.29 7.45 13.04
CA GLN A 19 3.09 6.85 13.61
C GLN A 19 2.55 7.78 14.70
N ASP A 20 1.25 7.97 14.72
CA ASP A 20 0.57 8.76 15.76
C ASP A 20 0.44 7.95 17.06
N ALA A 21 0.11 8.62 18.17
CA ALA A 21 -0.01 8.01 19.49
C ALA A 21 -1.11 6.94 19.57
N ASP A 22 -2.09 6.99 18.64
CA ASP A 22 -3.17 6.01 18.49
C ASP A 22 -2.67 4.63 17.98
N GLY A 23 -1.44 4.54 17.48
CA GLY A 23 -0.82 3.29 17.02
C GLY A 23 -1.36 2.73 15.69
N VAL A 24 -2.46 3.27 15.16
CA VAL A 24 -3.05 2.87 13.87
C VAL A 24 -3.03 3.96 12.81
N THR A 25 -2.68 5.19 13.19
CA THR A 25 -2.59 6.31 12.24
C THR A 25 -1.13 6.53 11.86
N VAL A 26 -0.85 6.58 10.57
CA VAL A 26 0.50 6.75 10.00
C VAL A 26 0.50 7.93 9.05
N HIS A 27 1.45 8.83 9.26
CA HIS A 27 1.72 9.99 8.42
C HIS A 27 3.03 9.76 7.67
N PHE A 28 3.03 9.99 6.37
CA PHE A 28 4.22 9.87 5.54
C PHE A 28 4.15 10.81 4.36
N ILE A 29 5.27 11.03 3.68
CA ILE A 29 5.34 11.88 2.50
C ILE A 29 5.60 10.98 1.30
N VAL A 30 4.78 11.14 0.27
CA VAL A 30 4.97 10.50 -1.03
C VAL A 30 5.56 11.52 -1.98
N GLU A 31 6.69 11.19 -2.59
CA GLU A 31 7.37 12.00 -3.59
C GLU A 31 7.38 11.32 -4.96
N ASP A 32 7.21 12.10 -6.02
CA ASP A 32 7.33 11.66 -7.43
C ASP A 32 8.59 12.28 -8.08
N GLY A 33 9.57 12.69 -7.27
CA GLY A 33 10.79 13.39 -7.70
C GLY A 33 10.61 14.86 -8.10
N LYS A 34 9.37 15.33 -8.35
CA LYS A 34 9.06 16.74 -8.63
C LYS A 34 8.15 17.41 -7.59
N ALA A 35 7.34 16.61 -6.90
CA ALA A 35 6.38 17.08 -5.93
C ALA A 35 6.36 16.15 -4.72
N GLU A 36 6.06 16.73 -3.56
CA GLU A 36 5.95 16.04 -2.28
C GLU A 36 4.52 16.21 -1.76
N VAL A 37 3.85 15.10 -1.49
CA VAL A 37 2.46 15.10 -1.02
C VAL A 37 2.40 14.46 0.36
N PRO A 38 1.91 15.19 1.39
CA PRO A 38 1.69 14.61 2.71
C PRO A 38 0.49 13.66 2.64
N VAL A 39 0.70 12.42 3.08
CA VAL A 39 -0.30 11.36 3.13
C VAL A 39 -0.55 10.96 4.58
N THR A 40 -1.82 10.81 4.93
CA THR A 40 -2.26 10.19 6.18
C THR A 40 -3.04 8.94 5.88
N PHE A 41 -2.65 7.83 6.50
CA PHE A 41 -3.32 6.55 6.41
C PHE A 41 -3.72 6.10 7.80
N LYS A 42 -4.95 5.60 7.96
CA LYS A 42 -5.42 5.01 9.21
C LYS A 42 -5.72 3.54 8.99
N GLY A 43 -4.92 2.66 9.58
CA GLY A 43 -5.10 1.23 9.48
C GLY A 43 -3.80 0.46 9.64
N ILE A 44 -3.84 -0.81 9.27
CA ILE A 44 -2.68 -1.69 9.31
C ILE A 44 -1.87 -1.45 8.04
N VAL A 45 -0.67 -0.90 8.19
CA VAL A 45 0.28 -0.78 7.08
C VAL A 45 0.85 -2.17 6.74
N PRO A 46 1.00 -2.52 5.46
CA PRO A 46 1.65 -3.77 5.09
C PRO A 46 3.12 -3.76 5.52
N ASP A 47 3.67 -4.91 5.87
CA ASP A 47 5.08 -5.05 6.31
C ASP A 47 6.10 -4.57 5.24
N LEU A 48 5.66 -4.62 3.98
CA LEU A 48 6.40 -4.13 2.82
C LEU A 48 6.45 -2.59 2.71
N PHE A 49 5.65 -1.87 3.48
CA PHE A 49 5.67 -0.41 3.50
C PHE A 49 6.91 0.09 4.24
N LYS A 50 7.88 0.60 3.47
CA LYS A 50 9.16 1.09 3.97
C LYS A 50 9.54 2.38 3.28
N GLU A 51 10.45 3.11 3.90
CA GLU A 51 11.10 4.28 3.32
C GLU A 51 11.80 3.90 2.00
N LYS A 52 11.89 4.85 1.06
CA LYS A 52 12.50 4.65 -0.26
C LYS A 52 11.86 3.53 -1.10
N SER A 53 10.65 3.11 -0.76
CA SER A 53 9.91 2.08 -1.49
C SER A 53 8.73 2.69 -2.25
N GLY A 54 8.37 2.06 -3.37
CA GLY A 54 7.23 2.46 -4.17
C GLY A 54 5.91 2.17 -3.44
N VAL A 55 4.99 3.12 -3.45
CA VAL A 55 3.69 3.00 -2.79
C VAL A 55 2.58 3.57 -3.66
N VAL A 56 1.39 2.99 -3.54
CA VAL A 56 0.16 3.54 -4.08
C VAL A 56 -0.84 3.68 -2.94
N ALA A 57 -1.23 4.91 -2.65
CA ALA A 57 -2.27 5.24 -1.71
C ALA A 57 -3.58 5.52 -2.47
N GLU A 58 -4.67 4.88 -2.09
CA GLU A 58 -6.00 5.17 -2.64
C GLU A 58 -6.83 5.90 -1.59
N GLY A 59 -7.47 6.99 -1.98
CA GLY A 59 -8.15 7.85 -1.02
C GLY A 59 -8.67 9.14 -1.65
N LYS A 60 -8.62 10.23 -0.88
CA LYS A 60 -9.18 11.54 -1.28
C LYS A 60 -8.24 12.66 -0.86
N PHE A 61 -8.12 13.68 -1.72
CA PHE A 61 -7.47 14.93 -1.35
C PHE A 61 -8.42 15.77 -0.49
N GLN A 62 -7.92 16.26 0.64
CA GLN A 62 -8.59 17.26 1.46
C GLN A 62 -8.31 18.68 0.94
N ALA A 63 -9.18 19.62 1.29
CA ALA A 63 -9.08 21.02 0.88
C ALA A 63 -7.81 21.74 1.37
N ASN A 64 -7.13 21.18 2.38
CA ASN A 64 -5.87 21.67 2.94
C ASN A 64 -4.62 21.11 2.22
N GLY A 65 -4.78 20.30 1.16
CA GLY A 65 -3.67 19.65 0.46
C GLY A 65 -3.17 18.35 1.11
N LEU A 66 -3.81 17.89 2.19
CA LEU A 66 -3.51 16.58 2.78
C LEU A 66 -4.21 15.47 1.98
N PHE A 67 -3.49 14.40 1.68
CA PHE A 67 -4.09 13.21 1.09
C PHE A 67 -4.48 12.22 2.19
N VAL A 68 -5.77 11.92 2.30
CA VAL A 68 -6.27 10.91 3.25
C VAL A 68 -6.44 9.60 2.49
N ALA A 69 -5.56 8.66 2.78
CA ALA A 69 -5.56 7.32 2.21
C ALA A 69 -6.48 6.39 3.02
N ASP A 70 -7.38 5.72 2.31
CA ASP A 70 -8.24 4.65 2.83
C ASP A 70 -7.59 3.28 2.61
N ASN A 71 -6.83 3.12 1.52
CA ASN A 71 -6.11 1.90 1.19
C ASN A 71 -4.64 2.19 0.84
N LEU A 72 -3.74 1.30 1.24
CA LEU A 72 -2.30 1.44 1.00
C LEU A 72 -1.74 0.16 0.36
N LEU A 73 -1.25 0.28 -0.88
CA LEU A 73 -0.58 -0.79 -1.59
C LEU A 73 0.91 -0.48 -1.67
N ALA A 74 1.73 -1.24 -0.93
CA ALA A 74 3.17 -1.21 -1.11
C ALA A 74 3.52 -2.00 -2.39
N LYS A 75 4.22 -1.36 -3.34
CA LYS A 75 4.72 -2.02 -4.53
C LYS A 75 6.07 -2.65 -4.20
N HIS A 76 6.12 -3.97 -4.24
CA HIS A 76 7.36 -4.71 -4.45
C HIS A 76 7.35 -5.20 -5.89
N ASP A 77 8.46 -5.11 -6.59
CA ASP A 77 8.60 -5.71 -7.91
C ASP A 77 8.25 -7.23 -7.83
N GLU A 78 7.30 -7.63 -8.69
CA GLU A 78 7.18 -8.91 -9.42
C GLU A 78 6.28 -10.11 -9.01
N ARG A 79 5.57 -10.20 -7.88
CA ARG A 79 4.54 -11.29 -7.73
C ARG A 79 3.30 -10.93 -6.90
N TYR A 80 2.37 -10.18 -7.50
CA TYR A 80 0.96 -10.29 -7.08
C TYR A 80 0.38 -11.56 -7.73
N MET A 81 0.50 -12.71 -7.04
CA MET A 81 -0.27 -13.90 -7.36
C MET A 81 -1.60 -13.81 -6.59
N PRO A 82 -2.75 -13.59 -7.25
CA PRO A 82 -4.03 -13.70 -6.57
C PRO A 82 -4.20 -15.14 -6.03
N PRO A 83 -4.77 -15.31 -4.82
CA PRO A 83 -4.93 -16.63 -4.18
C PRO A 83 -5.87 -17.60 -4.91
N GLU A 84 -6.37 -17.26 -6.10
CA GLU A 84 -7.27 -18.09 -6.89
C GLU A 84 -6.60 -19.29 -7.59
N LEU A 85 -5.28 -19.44 -7.50
CA LEU A 85 -4.53 -20.53 -8.17
C LEU A 85 -3.86 -21.54 -7.22
N ALA A 86 -4.03 -21.43 -5.90
CA ALA A 86 -3.45 -22.36 -4.93
C ALA A 86 -4.29 -23.63 -4.67
N GLY A 87 -5.30 -23.92 -5.50
CA GLY A 87 -6.23 -25.02 -5.28
C GLY A 87 -6.44 -25.89 -6.51
N LYS A 88 -5.80 -27.09 -6.50
CA LYS A 88 -6.01 -28.35 -7.26
C LYS A 88 -4.66 -28.77 -7.88
N MET A 89 -3.98 -29.85 -7.46
CA MET A 89 -4.48 -31.16 -7.04
C MET A 89 -3.50 -31.83 -6.06
N HIS A 90 -4.02 -32.27 -4.91
CA HIS A 90 -3.54 -33.50 -4.28
C HIS A 90 -4.07 -34.68 -5.09
N LYS A 91 -3.21 -35.65 -5.40
CA LYS A 91 -3.50 -37.08 -5.22
C LYS A 91 -2.20 -37.88 -5.19
N THR A 92 -1.79 -38.19 -3.97
CA THR A 92 -0.96 -39.35 -3.65
C THR A 92 -1.62 -40.61 -4.19
N ASN A 93 -0.88 -41.40 -4.97
CA ASN A 93 -1.05 -42.85 -5.00
C ASN A 93 0.34 -43.45 -5.12
N SER A 94 0.93 -43.77 -3.96
CA SER A 94 1.76 -44.97 -3.83
C SER A 94 1.04 -46.14 -4.51
N LEU A 95 1.76 -46.93 -5.30
CA LEU A 95 1.72 -48.40 -5.34
C LEU A 95 2.55 -48.90 -6.52
N THR A 96 3.65 -49.55 -6.15
CA THR A 96 4.39 -50.56 -6.90
C THR A 96 3.47 -51.52 -7.66
N GLN A 97 3.77 -51.76 -8.93
CA GLN A 97 3.91 -53.11 -9.50
C GLN A 97 4.77 -53.08 -10.76
#